data_AF-A0A933VIU9-F1
#
_entry.id   AF-A0A933VIU9-F1
#
_cell.length_a   1.000
_cell.length_b   1.000
_cell.length_c   1.000
_cell.angle_alpha   90.00
_cell.angle_beta   90.00
_cell.angle_gamma   90.00
#
_symmetry.space_group_name_H-M   'P 1'
#
loop_
_entity.id
_entity.type
_entity.pdbx_description
1 polymer ?
#
loop_
_entity_poly.entity_id
_entity_poly.type
_entity_poly.pdbx_seq_one_letter_code
_entity_poly.pdbx_strand_id
1 'polypeptide(L)'
;MNLQASEQAFAAVQSELAQERADALARAGHKVQVEFDRCHRLLARLESGDGGHHDLLAEYRAARAAFEHRRWQLHVHREAIGLNDHRWVDRVFPMPERR
;
A
#
# COMPACT_ATOMS: atom_id res chain seq x y z
N MET A 1 -43.35 5.68 -10.05
CA MET A 1 -42.01 5.15 -9.73
C MET A 1 -42.01 4.85 -8.24
N ASN A 2 -41.81 3.59 -7.85
CA ASN A 2 -41.98 3.13 -6.48
C ASN A 2 -40.75 3.51 -5.64
N LEU A 3 -40.90 4.45 -4.71
CA LEU A 3 -39.81 5.03 -3.91
C LEU A 3 -39.00 3.93 -3.18
N GLN A 4 -39.69 2.92 -2.66
CA GLN A 4 -39.08 1.80 -1.95
C GLN A 4 -38.17 0.95 -2.85
N ALA A 5 -38.55 0.74 -4.12
CA ALA A 5 -37.71 0.01 -5.08
C ALA A 5 -36.46 0.83 -5.46
N SER A 6 -36.59 2.15 -5.53
CA SER A 6 -35.46 3.05 -5.77
C SER A 6 -34.49 3.07 -4.59
N GLU A 7 -34.99 3.08 -3.36
CA GLU A 7 -34.17 3.02 -2.14
C GLU A 7 -33.41 1.70 -2.01
N GLN A 8 -34.06 0.57 -2.32
CA GLN A 8 -33.42 -0.74 -2.33
C GLN A 8 -32.33 -0.85 -3.39
N ALA A 9 -32.59 -0.37 -4.61
CA ALA A 9 -31.59 -0.34 -5.68
C ALA A 9 -30.39 0.55 -5.30
N PHE A 10 -30.64 1.71 -4.72
CA PHE A 10 -29.59 2.61 -4.23
C PHE A 10 -28.74 1.93 -3.14
N ALA A 11 -29.37 1.30 -2.15
CA ALA A 11 -28.66 0.60 -1.08
C ALA A 11 -27.78 -0.55 -1.61
N ALA A 12 -28.26 -1.30 -2.61
CA ALA A 12 -27.49 -2.36 -3.24
C ALA A 12 -26.23 -1.83 -3.93
N VAL A 13 -26.35 -0.76 -4.72
CA VAL A 13 -25.20 -0.12 -5.38
C VAL A 13 -24.21 0.42 -4.34
N GLN A 14 -24.69 1.04 -3.26
CA GLN A 14 -23.82 1.53 -2.20
C GLN A 14 -23.05 0.41 -1.51
N SER A 15 -23.68 -0.76 -1.31
CA SER A 15 -23.02 -1.94 -0.76
C SER A 15 -21.94 -2.49 -1.68
N GLU A 16 -22.22 -2.56 -2.99
CA GLU A 16 -21.24 -3.01 -3.99
C GLU A 16 -20.03 -2.08 -4.05
N LEU A 17 -20.26 -0.76 -4.11
CA LEU A 17 -19.20 0.24 -4.08
C LEU A 17 -18.36 0.18 -2.79
N ALA A 18 -18.99 -0.08 -1.65
CA ALA A 18 -18.28 -0.26 -0.39
C ALA A 18 -17.34 -1.48 -0.41
N GLN A 19 -17.81 -2.60 -0.97
CA GLN A 19 -17.01 -3.81 -1.12
C GLN A 19 -15.84 -3.58 -2.08
N GLU A 20 -16.07 -2.96 -3.24
CA GLU A 20 -15.00 -2.67 -4.20
C GLU A 20 -13.90 -1.78 -3.62
N ARG A 21 -14.29 -0.78 -2.82
CA ARG A 21 -13.36 0.10 -2.09
C ARG A 21 -12.55 -0.67 -1.06
N ALA A 22 -13.20 -1.54 -0.29
CA ALA A 22 -12.53 -2.39 0.69
C ALA A 22 -11.49 -3.32 0.01
N ASP A 23 -11.88 -3.95 -1.10
CA ASP A 23 -11.00 -4.83 -1.85
C ASP A 23 -9.81 -4.07 -2.48
N ALA A 24 -10.06 -2.88 -3.02
CA ALA A 24 -9.00 -2.02 -3.54
C ALA A 24 -7.99 -1.63 -2.46
N LEU A 25 -8.49 -1.25 -1.27
CA LEU A 25 -7.64 -0.93 -0.12
C LEU A 25 -6.83 -2.14 0.35
N ALA A 26 -7.46 -3.32 0.43
CA ALA A 26 -6.78 -4.56 0.81
C ALA A 26 -5.64 -4.91 -0.17
N ARG A 27 -5.92 -4.84 -1.49
CA ARG A 27 -4.90 -5.06 -2.53
C ARG A 27 -3.77 -4.04 -2.44
N ALA A 28 -4.07 -2.77 -2.18
CA ALA A 28 -3.05 -1.73 -2.02
C ALA A 28 -2.16 -2.00 -0.79
N GLY A 29 -2.76 -2.34 0.35
CA GLY A 29 -2.03 -2.72 1.56
C GLY A 29 -1.12 -3.92 1.35
N HIS A 30 -1.60 -4.97 0.67
CA HIS A 30 -0.79 -6.14 0.36
C HIS A 30 0.43 -5.80 -0.51
N LYS A 31 0.25 -4.96 -1.54
CA LYS A 31 1.37 -4.50 -2.39
C LYS A 31 2.41 -3.70 -1.61
N VAL A 32 1.98 -2.87 -0.66
CA VAL A 32 2.89 -2.14 0.24
C VAL A 32 3.68 -3.13 1.09
N GLN A 33 3.02 -4.11 1.72
CA GLN A 33 3.67 -5.11 2.56
C GLN A 33 4.75 -5.89 1.80
N VAL A 34 4.45 -6.33 0.57
CA VAL A 34 5.40 -7.09 -0.26
C VAL A 34 6.69 -6.29 -0.53
N GLU A 35 6.57 -5.03 -0.93
CA GLU A 35 7.74 -4.19 -1.21
C GLU A 35 8.46 -3.76 0.08
N PHE A 36 7.72 -3.56 1.17
CA PHE A 36 8.29 -3.28 2.50
C PHE A 36 9.19 -4.42 2.97
N ASP A 37 8.68 -5.66 2.92
CA ASP A 37 9.45 -6.85 3.32
C ASP A 37 10.64 -7.07 2.39
N ARG A 38 10.48 -6.79 1.08
CA ARG A 38 11.57 -6.87 0.11
C ARG A 38 12.67 -5.85 0.42
N CYS A 39 12.32 -4.60 0.74
CA CYS A 39 13.28 -3.58 1.15
C CYS A 39 14.06 -4.02 2.39
N HIS A 40 13.37 -4.51 3.43
CA HIS A 40 14.01 -4.94 4.66
C HIS A 40 14.95 -6.14 4.46
N ARG A 41 14.54 -7.12 3.63
CA ARG A 41 15.43 -8.25 3.28
C ARG A 41 16.70 -7.80 2.54
N LEU A 42 16.56 -6.87 1.59
CA LEU A 42 17.71 -6.36 0.84
C LEU A 42 18.63 -5.50 1.71
N LEU A 43 18.07 -4.67 2.58
CA LEU A 43 18.83 -3.88 3.55
C LEU A 43 19.64 -4.80 4.50
N ALA A 44 19.01 -5.83 5.05
CA ALA A 44 19.67 -6.79 5.93
C ALA A 44 20.84 -7.50 5.22
N ARG A 45 20.69 -7.85 3.93
CA ARG A 45 21.78 -8.43 3.12
C ARG A 45 22.91 -7.45 2.84
N LEU A 46 22.59 -6.18 2.60
CA LEU A 46 23.60 -5.13 2.45
C LEU A 46 24.41 -4.96 3.74
N GLU A 47 23.75 -5.03 4.89
CA GLU A 47 24.36 -4.90 6.21
C GLU A 47 25.20 -6.13 6.60
N SER A 48 24.82 -7.34 6.16
CA SER A 48 25.60 -8.55 6.40
C SER A 48 26.85 -8.67 5.52
N GLY A 49 26.94 -7.92 4.43
CA GLY A 49 28.03 -8.02 3.46
C GLY A 49 27.93 -9.23 2.52
N ASP A 50 26.81 -9.96 2.53
CA ASP A 50 26.56 -11.11 1.65
C ASP A 50 26.06 -10.66 0.26
N GLY A 51 26.99 -10.31 -0.62
CA GLY A 51 26.72 -10.14 -2.04
C GLY A 51 27.63 -9.14 -2.75
N GLY A 52 27.64 -9.19 -4.09
CA GLY A 52 28.23 -8.15 -4.92
C GLY A 52 27.58 -6.79 -4.59
N HIS A 53 28.35 -5.91 -3.96
CA HIS A 53 27.82 -4.71 -3.29
C HIS A 53 27.03 -3.78 -4.22
N HIS A 54 27.43 -3.71 -5.49
CA HIS A 54 26.82 -2.79 -6.47
C HIS A 54 25.43 -3.25 -6.92
N ASP A 55 25.27 -4.52 -7.29
CA ASP A 55 23.99 -5.04 -7.80
C ASP A 55 22.95 -5.12 -6.70
N LEU A 56 23.36 -5.52 -5.49
CA LEU A 56 22.49 -5.56 -4.33
C LEU A 56 22.03 -4.15 -3.91
N LEU A 57 22.90 -3.15 -4.01
CA LEU A 57 22.54 -1.76 -3.73
C LEU A 57 21.57 -1.20 -4.77
N ALA A 58 21.74 -1.55 -6.05
CA ALA A 58 20.81 -1.17 -7.10
C ALA A 58 19.43 -1.82 -6.88
N GLU A 59 19.38 -3.11 -6.53
CA GLU A 59 18.15 -3.81 -6.18
C GLU A 59 17.45 -3.17 -4.97
N TYR A 60 18.22 -2.82 -3.93
CA TYR A 60 17.69 -2.14 -2.76
C TYR A 60 17.06 -0.79 -3.12
N ARG A 61 17.77 0.03 -3.90
CA ARG A 61 17.26 1.35 -4.34
C ARG A 61 15.98 1.21 -5.16
N ALA A 62 15.92 0.22 -6.05
CA ALA A 62 14.72 -0.07 -6.83
C ALA A 62 13.55 -0.52 -5.94
N ALA A 63 13.80 -1.41 -4.97
CA ALA A 63 12.79 -1.84 -4.01
C ALA A 63 12.28 -0.66 -3.16
N ARG A 64 13.18 0.21 -2.69
CA ARG A 64 12.82 1.41 -1.91
C ARG A 64 11.93 2.37 -2.70
N ALA A 65 12.26 2.62 -3.97
CA ALA A 65 11.44 3.43 -4.85
C ALA A 65 10.05 2.79 -5.11
N ALA A 66 10.00 1.48 -5.31
CA ALA A 66 8.75 0.75 -5.46
C ALA A 66 7.90 0.83 -4.19
N PHE A 67 8.50 0.62 -3.02
CA PHE A 67 7.82 0.75 -1.72
C PHE A 67 7.27 2.16 -1.52
N GLU A 68 8.05 3.21 -1.79
CA GLU A 68 7.62 4.61 -1.71
C GLU A 68 6.40 4.87 -2.60
N HIS A 69 6.42 4.38 -3.84
CA HIS A 69 5.29 4.49 -4.75
C HIS A 69 4.05 3.72 -4.27
N ARG A 70 4.20 2.48 -3.79
CA ARG A 70 3.08 1.70 -3.25
C ARG A 70 2.47 2.35 -2.02
N ARG A 71 3.30 2.91 -1.15
CA ARG A 71 2.87 3.62 0.06
C ARG A 71 2.05 4.86 -0.29
N TRP A 72 2.47 5.61 -1.31
CA TRP A 72 1.66 6.70 -1.88
C TRP A 72 0.31 6.20 -2.41
N GLN A 73 0.27 5.09 -3.16
CA GLN A 73 -0.99 4.51 -3.65
C GLN A 73 -1.93 4.12 -2.49
N LEU A 74 -1.39 3.58 -1.40
CA LEU A 74 -2.17 3.26 -0.20
C LEU A 74 -2.77 4.53 0.43
N HIS A 75 -2.04 5.63 0.49
CA HIS A 75 -2.60 6.92 0.93
C HIS A 75 -3.77 7.37 0.06
N VAL A 76 -3.63 7.32 -1.27
CA VAL A 76 -4.70 7.67 -2.21
C VAL A 76 -5.96 6.83 -1.99
N HIS A 77 -5.82 5.51 -1.83
CA HIS A 77 -6.96 4.63 -1.56
C HIS A 77 -7.63 4.93 -0.21
N ARG A 78 -6.85 5.32 0.80
CA ARG A 78 -7.36 5.71 2.12
C ARG A 78 -8.13 7.03 2.07
N GLU A 79 -7.57 8.04 1.41
CA GLU A 79 -8.22 9.35 1.22
C GLU A 79 -9.54 9.22 0.45
N ALA A 80 -9.57 8.35 -0.57
CA ALA A 80 -10.78 8.08 -1.35
C ALA A 80 -11.96 7.52 -0.53
N ILE A 81 -11.69 6.99 0.67
CA ILE A 81 -12.70 6.50 1.61
C ILE A 81 -12.79 7.34 2.91
N GLY A 82 -12.16 8.53 2.93
CA GLY A 82 -12.22 9.48 4.04
C GLY A 82 -11.19 9.24 5.15
N LEU A 83 -10.23 8.35 4.97
CA LEU A 83 -9.18 8.04 5.96
C LEU A 83 -7.93 8.92 5.75
N ASN A 84 -8.06 10.22 6.01
CA ASN A 84 -7.02 11.21 5.73
C ASN A 84 -5.88 11.25 6.78
N ASP A 85 -6.04 10.55 7.91
CA ASP A 85 -4.95 10.40 8.88
C ASP A 85 -4.00 9.26 8.45
N HIS A 86 -2.77 9.65 8.14
CA HIS A 86 -1.73 8.79 7.60
C HIS A 86 -0.75 8.28 8.66
N ARG A 87 -0.84 8.74 9.91
CA ARG A 87 0.09 8.37 10.99
C ARG A 87 0.14 6.87 11.25
N TRP A 88 -0.98 6.18 11.02
CA TRP A 88 -1.00 4.71 11.12
C TRP A 88 -0.16 4.05 10.03
N VAL A 89 -0.28 4.51 8.79
CA VAL A 89 0.55 4.01 7.67
C VAL A 89 2.01 4.34 7.94
N ASP A 90 2.31 5.53 8.46
CA ASP A 90 3.67 5.93 8.79
C ASP A 90 4.30 5.07 9.88
N ARG A 91 3.49 4.64 10.85
CA ARG A 91 3.93 3.76 11.94
C ARG A 91 4.13 2.32 11.49
N VAL A 92 3.23 1.78 10.67
CA VAL A 92 3.27 0.37 10.23
C VAL A 92 4.27 0.17 9.09
N PHE A 93 4.38 1.16 8.20
CA PHE A 93 5.24 1.13 7.03
C PHE A 93 6.21 2.32 7.06
N PRO A 94 7.15 2.37 8.01
CA PRO A 94 8.16 3.43 8.07
C PRO A 94 9.06 3.38 6.82
N MET A 95 9.56 4.53 6.39
CA MET A 95 10.47 4.58 5.24
C MET A 95 11.85 4.02 5.62
N PRO A 96 12.38 3.01 4.91
CA PRO A 96 13.74 2.53 5.13
C PRO A 96 14.79 3.60 4.84
N GLU A 97 15.93 3.50 5.53
CA GLU A 97 17.04 4.44 5.42
C GLU A 97 17.58 4.55 3.99
N ARG A 98 18.11 5.72 3.62
CA ARG A 98 18.76 5.90 2.32
C ARG A 98 20.17 5.30 2.35
N ARG A 99 20.54 4.59 1.29
CA ARG A 99 21.87 3.97 1.07
C ARG A 99 22.35 4.32 -0.34
#